data_AF-A0A358Q590-F1
#
_entry.id   AF-A0A358Q590-F1
#
_cell.length_a   1.000
_cell.length_b   1.000
_cell.length_c   1.000
_cell.angle_alpha   90.00
_cell.angle_beta   90.00
_cell.angle_gamma   90.00
#
_symmetry.space_group_name_H-M   'P 1'
#
loop_
_entity.id
_entity.type
_entity.pdbx_description
1 polymer ?
#
loop_
_entity_poly.entity_id
_entity_poly.type
_entity_poly.pdbx_seq_one_letter_code
_entity_poly.pdbx_strand_id
1 'polypeptide(L)'
;MEEKNTIKKIIPLLLILIITAGMLTGCSGETETTTSPAPEKPATSQETTNPADSKDATVMEELRKLKELEGKNIKLVEVYNEVVTLAMKNGWDKDELTLKELNAVNATSQTFNSMIKDPSSAHGVDLDAILSATDDLATELDTNIRQRVSVPFAK
;
A
#
# COMPACT_ATOMS: atom_id res chain seq x y z
N MET A 1 -3.29 -14.87 -24.50
CA MET A 1 -4.44 -13.94 -24.45
C MET A 1 -4.86 -13.69 -22.99
N GLU A 2 -3.90 -13.57 -22.06
CA GLU A 2 -4.17 -13.36 -20.62
C GLU A 2 -3.75 -11.97 -20.12
N GLU A 3 -2.85 -11.30 -20.83
CA GLU A 3 -2.19 -10.04 -20.43
C GLU A 3 -3.15 -8.85 -20.25
N LYS A 4 -4.15 -8.68 -21.13
CA LYS A 4 -5.16 -7.60 -20.99
C LYS A 4 -6.09 -7.76 -19.77
N ASN A 5 -6.17 -8.94 -19.18
CA ASN A 5 -7.02 -9.20 -18.02
C ASN A 5 -6.32 -8.92 -16.69
N THR A 6 -4.99 -8.77 -16.68
CA THR A 6 -4.20 -8.58 -15.47
C THR A 6 -4.27 -7.12 -14.98
N ILE A 7 -4.12 -6.12 -15.88
CA ILE A 7 -4.35 -4.68 -15.59
C ILE A 7 -5.73 -4.45 -14.96
N LYS A 8 -6.75 -5.05 -15.58
CA LYS A 8 -8.16 -4.96 -15.14
C LYS A 8 -8.41 -5.57 -13.77
N LYS A 9 -7.46 -6.35 -13.22
CA LYS A 9 -7.59 -6.98 -11.90
C LYS A 9 -6.67 -6.32 -10.89
N ILE A 10 -5.41 -6.01 -11.22
CA ILE A 10 -4.42 -5.43 -10.30
C ILE A 10 -4.84 -4.03 -9.83
N ILE A 11 -5.20 -3.15 -10.76
CA ILE A 11 -5.58 -1.77 -10.42
C ILE A 11 -6.82 -1.70 -9.51
N PRO A 12 -7.96 -2.36 -9.83
CA PRO A 12 -9.10 -2.33 -8.93
C PRO A 12 -8.84 -3.12 -7.64
N LEU A 13 -8.00 -4.14 -7.64
CA LEU A 13 -7.62 -4.85 -6.41
C LEU A 13 -6.85 -3.93 -5.44
N LEU A 14 -5.88 -3.18 -5.95
CA LEU A 14 -5.15 -2.17 -5.18
C LEU A 14 -6.08 -1.10 -4.62
N LEU A 15 -7.01 -0.59 -5.44
CA LEU A 15 -7.99 0.40 -5.00
C LEU A 15 -8.95 -0.16 -3.92
N ILE A 16 -9.41 -1.41 -4.05
CA ILE A 16 -10.25 -2.07 -3.04
C ILE A 16 -9.50 -2.25 -1.72
N LEU A 17 -8.23 -2.69 -1.78
CA LEU A 17 -7.38 -2.89 -0.60
C LEU A 17 -7.19 -1.58 0.19
N ILE A 18 -7.02 -0.46 -0.51
CA ILE A 18 -6.88 0.87 0.09
C ILE A 18 -8.18 1.34 0.76
N ILE A 19 -9.34 1.08 0.15
CA ILE A 19 -10.64 1.51 0.69
C ILE A 19 -11.01 0.77 1.98
N THR A 20 -10.62 -0.50 2.13
CA THR A 20 -10.92 -1.29 3.34
C THR A 20 -10.19 -0.81 4.60
N ALA A 21 -9.12 -0.04 4.48
CA ALA A 21 -8.37 0.50 5.61
C ALA A 21 -9.09 1.67 6.31
N GLY A 22 -10.08 2.32 5.67
CA GLY A 22 -10.73 3.52 6.19
C GLY A 22 -11.96 3.29 7.09
N MET A 23 -12.41 2.05 7.31
CA MET A 23 -13.71 1.78 7.95
C MET A 23 -13.67 1.31 9.41
N LEU A 24 -12.51 1.29 10.07
CA LEU A 24 -12.42 0.97 11.51
C LEU A 24 -12.35 2.23 12.38
N THR A 25 -13.47 2.96 12.44
CA THR A 25 -13.75 3.88 13.55
C THR A 25 -14.99 3.39 14.29
N GLY A 26 -14.80 2.82 15.48
CA GLY A 26 -15.92 2.56 16.40
C GLY A 26 -15.77 1.34 17.30
N CYS A 27 -15.05 1.47 18.42
CA CYS A 27 -15.56 0.97 19.69
C CYS A 27 -14.99 1.82 20.83
N SER A 28 -15.70 2.92 21.09
CA SER A 28 -15.63 3.69 22.33
C SER A 28 -16.27 2.85 23.45
N GLY A 29 -15.61 2.79 24.61
CA GLY A 29 -16.06 2.05 25.78
C GLY A 29 -15.22 2.40 27.00
N GLU A 30 -15.41 3.61 27.50
CA GLU A 30 -14.85 4.15 28.75
C GLU A 30 -15.79 3.85 29.92
N THR A 31 -15.28 3.38 31.07
CA THR A 31 -15.61 3.92 32.40
C THR A 31 -14.77 3.27 33.51
N GLU A 32 -14.23 4.13 34.36
CA GLU A 32 -13.45 3.84 35.56
C GLU A 32 -14.34 3.43 36.78
N THR A 33 -13.68 2.88 37.83
CA THR A 33 -13.68 3.38 39.23
C THR A 33 -13.71 2.25 40.31
N THR A 34 -12.54 2.03 40.93
CA THR A 34 -12.24 1.87 42.39
C THR A 34 -12.63 0.62 43.20
N THR A 35 -11.64 -0.05 43.82
CA THR A 35 -11.37 -0.15 45.29
C THR A 35 -10.18 -1.10 45.60
N SER A 36 -9.33 -0.73 46.58
CA SER A 36 -8.13 -1.43 47.15
C SER A 36 -8.30 -1.53 48.69
N PRO A 37 -7.49 -2.21 49.57
CA PRO A 37 -6.23 -2.99 49.36
C PRO A 37 -6.02 -4.34 50.16
N ALA A 38 -5.02 -5.12 49.72
CA ALA A 38 -4.00 -5.93 50.47
C ALA A 38 -4.37 -7.22 51.26
N PRO A 39 -3.40 -8.09 51.67
CA PRO A 39 -2.18 -8.61 51.00
C PRO A 39 -1.97 -10.15 51.18
N GLU A 40 -1.11 -10.82 50.37
CA GLU A 40 -0.12 -11.84 50.80
C GLU A 40 0.63 -12.54 49.63
N LYS A 41 1.88 -12.92 49.90
CA LYS A 41 3.00 -13.41 49.05
C LYS A 41 3.03 -14.97 49.05
N PRO A 42 3.97 -15.73 48.40
CA PRO A 42 4.82 -15.54 47.20
C PRO A 42 4.68 -16.65 46.11
N ALA A 43 5.19 -16.32 44.92
CA ALA A 43 5.94 -17.19 43.99
C ALA A 43 5.25 -18.42 43.36
N THR A 44 4.75 -18.21 42.15
CA THR A 44 5.02 -19.12 41.03
C THR A 44 5.59 -18.26 39.91
N SER A 45 6.85 -18.51 39.55
CA SER A 45 7.43 -17.98 38.31
C SER A 45 6.72 -18.67 37.15
N GLN A 46 5.61 -18.07 36.70
CA GLN A 46 5.22 -18.17 35.32
C GLN A 46 6.23 -17.35 34.53
N GLU A 47 6.86 -17.98 33.56
CA GLU A 47 7.62 -17.32 32.51
C GLU A 47 6.66 -16.39 31.77
N THR A 48 6.62 -15.13 32.22
CA THR A 48 5.85 -14.07 31.57
C THR A 48 6.58 -13.73 30.28
N THR A 49 6.17 -14.35 29.17
CA THR A 49 6.34 -13.71 27.87
C THR A 49 5.52 -12.43 27.90
N ASN A 50 6.20 -11.29 28.07
CA ASN A 50 5.57 -9.99 28.13
C ASN A 50 4.84 -9.72 26.80
N PRO A 51 3.53 -9.40 26.80
CA PRO A 51 2.82 -8.98 25.60
C PRO A 51 3.35 -7.66 24.99
N ALA A 52 4.15 -6.91 25.76
CA ALA A 52 4.77 -5.66 25.33
C ALA A 52 5.89 -5.90 24.29
N ASP A 53 6.73 -6.92 24.48
CA ASP A 53 7.84 -7.22 23.56
C ASP A 53 7.34 -7.62 22.15
N SER A 54 6.17 -8.24 22.07
CA SER A 54 5.55 -8.63 20.79
C SER A 54 4.96 -7.45 20.01
N LYS A 55 4.47 -6.41 20.69
CA LYS A 55 3.90 -5.23 20.04
C LYS A 55 4.99 -4.37 19.41
N ASP A 56 6.08 -4.16 20.15
CA ASP A 56 7.23 -3.40 19.65
C ASP A 56 7.89 -4.08 18.46
N ALA A 57 7.99 -5.42 18.47
CA ALA A 57 8.47 -6.18 17.31
C ALA A 57 7.55 -6.04 16.07
N THR A 58 6.23 -6.05 16.27
CA THR A 58 5.26 -5.89 15.17
C THR A 58 5.34 -4.49 14.56
N VAL A 59 5.41 -3.45 15.39
CA VAL A 59 5.55 -2.06 14.95
C VAL A 59 6.86 -1.87 14.18
N MET A 60 7.97 -2.45 14.65
CA MET A 60 9.24 -2.38 13.94
C MET A 60 9.19 -3.07 12.57
N GLU A 61 8.46 -4.18 12.44
CA GLU A 61 8.27 -4.87 11.18
C GLU A 61 7.37 -4.08 10.20
N GLU A 62 6.29 -3.46 10.69
CA GLU A 62 5.45 -2.55 9.89
C GLU A 62 6.27 -1.36 9.35
N LEU A 63 7.08 -0.72 10.20
CA LEU A 63 7.97 0.38 9.79
C LEU A 63 9.01 -0.07 8.75
N ARG A 64 9.55 -1.29 8.90
CA ARG A 64 10.48 -1.87 7.91
C ARG A 64 9.80 -2.03 6.55
N LYS A 65 8.57 -2.57 6.53
CA LYS A 65 7.79 -2.74 5.30
C LYS A 65 7.38 -1.41 4.66
N LEU A 66 7.07 -0.39 5.46
CA LEU A 66 6.80 0.95 4.95
C LEU A 66 8.02 1.60 4.28
N LYS A 67 9.21 1.39 4.84
CA LYS A 67 10.46 1.84 4.20
C LYS A 67 10.74 1.07 2.89
N GLU A 68 10.39 -0.20 2.85
CA GLU A 68 10.47 -0.98 1.61
C GLU A 68 9.46 -0.46 0.56
N LEU A 69 8.25 -0.13 0.98
CA LEU A 69 7.21 0.48 0.14
C LEU A 69 7.67 1.83 -0.40
N GLU A 70 8.34 2.66 0.40
CA GLU A 70 8.94 3.91 -0.05
C GLU A 70 9.92 3.67 -1.21
N GLY A 71 10.84 2.72 -1.05
CA GLY A 71 11.79 2.37 -2.09
C GLY A 71 11.12 1.85 -3.38
N LYS A 72 10.07 1.04 -3.26
CA LYS A 72 9.30 0.55 -4.42
C LYS A 72 8.47 1.66 -5.06
N ASN A 73 7.87 2.55 -4.28
CA ASN A 73 7.06 3.65 -4.78
C ASN A 73 7.92 4.69 -5.53
N ILE A 74 9.14 4.96 -5.07
CA ILE A 74 10.10 5.82 -5.81
C ILE A 74 10.33 5.25 -7.22
N LYS A 75 10.63 3.96 -7.34
CA LYS A 75 10.83 3.29 -8.63
C LYS A 75 9.57 3.31 -9.49
N LEU A 76 8.40 3.06 -8.89
CA LEU A 76 7.12 3.15 -9.59
C LEU A 76 6.90 4.53 -10.19
N VAL A 77 7.21 5.60 -9.44
CA VAL A 77 7.10 6.99 -9.90
C VAL A 77 8.08 7.29 -11.03
N GLU A 78 9.31 6.78 -10.96
CA GLU A 78 10.30 6.92 -12.04
C GLU A 78 9.78 6.31 -13.35
N VAL A 79 9.33 5.05 -13.31
CA VAL A 79 8.75 4.36 -14.47
C VAL A 79 7.51 5.11 -14.97
N TYR A 80 6.63 5.55 -14.07
CA TYR A 80 5.45 6.33 -14.41
C TYR A 80 5.78 7.60 -15.19
N ASN A 81 6.76 8.38 -14.74
CA ASN A 81 7.15 9.62 -15.41
C ASN A 81 7.70 9.36 -16.83
N GLU A 82 8.47 8.29 -17.00
CA GLU A 82 8.95 7.87 -18.33
C GLU A 82 7.80 7.47 -19.25
N VAL A 83 6.83 6.70 -18.75
CA VAL A 83 5.65 6.27 -19.52
C VAL A 83 4.76 7.46 -19.89
N VAL A 84 4.53 8.40 -18.97
CA VAL A 84 3.78 9.64 -19.26
C VAL A 84 4.48 10.44 -20.36
N THR A 85 5.81 10.57 -20.27
CA THR A 85 6.59 11.29 -21.28
C THR A 85 6.45 10.63 -22.67
N LEU A 86 6.52 9.30 -22.73
CA LEU A 86 6.31 8.55 -23.97
C LEU A 86 4.88 8.71 -24.50
N ALA A 87 3.88 8.60 -23.63
CA ALA A 87 2.47 8.76 -23.98
C ALA A 87 2.20 10.14 -24.60
N MET A 88 2.71 11.21 -23.99
CA MET A 88 2.60 12.56 -24.53
C MET A 88 3.34 12.71 -25.86
N LYS A 89 4.58 12.21 -25.95
CA LYS A 89 5.40 12.29 -27.17
C LYS A 89 4.74 11.59 -28.36
N ASN A 90 4.07 10.48 -28.11
CA ASN A 90 3.48 9.64 -29.15
C ASN A 90 1.97 9.86 -29.34
N GLY A 91 1.36 10.82 -28.64
CA GLY A 91 -0.04 11.22 -28.82
C GLY A 91 -1.08 10.30 -28.17
N TRP A 92 -0.67 9.52 -27.17
CA TRP A 92 -1.56 8.66 -26.36
C TRP A 92 -2.24 9.43 -25.22
N ASP A 93 -1.92 10.70 -25.01
CA ASP A 93 -2.51 11.59 -24.01
C ASP A 93 -4.01 11.87 -24.21
N LYS A 94 -4.58 11.40 -25.32
CA LYS A 94 -6.01 11.50 -25.64
C LYS A 94 -6.73 10.16 -25.63
N ASP A 95 -6.00 9.06 -25.50
CA ASP A 95 -6.59 7.73 -25.39
C ASP A 95 -7.18 7.54 -23.99
N GLU A 96 -8.49 7.36 -23.92
CA GLU A 96 -9.22 7.28 -22.64
C GLU A 96 -8.71 6.14 -21.74
N LEU A 97 -8.36 4.99 -22.34
CA LEU A 97 -7.85 3.85 -21.59
C LEU A 97 -6.47 4.16 -20.98
N THR A 98 -5.57 4.70 -21.79
CA THR A 98 -4.22 5.08 -21.32
C THR A 98 -4.29 6.14 -20.23
N LEU A 99 -5.13 7.18 -20.40
CA LEU A 99 -5.34 8.18 -19.35
C LEU A 99 -5.87 7.55 -18.06
N LYS A 100 -6.83 6.63 -18.16
CA LYS A 100 -7.40 5.95 -16.98
C LYS A 100 -6.35 5.11 -16.25
N GLU A 101 -5.55 4.36 -16.99
CA GLU A 101 -4.48 3.52 -16.41
C GLU A 101 -3.40 4.38 -15.74
N LEU A 102 -2.93 5.44 -16.40
CA LEU A 102 -1.93 6.35 -15.83
C LEU A 102 -2.45 7.10 -14.61
N ASN A 103 -3.69 7.58 -14.65
CA ASN A 103 -4.31 8.24 -13.48
C ASN A 103 -4.45 7.28 -12.30
N ALA A 104 -4.75 6.01 -12.55
CA ALA A 104 -4.84 5.01 -11.49
C ALA A 104 -3.48 4.71 -10.86
N VAL A 105 -2.41 4.59 -11.66
CA VAL A 105 -1.03 4.44 -11.15
C VAL A 105 -0.65 5.65 -10.30
N ASN A 106 -0.92 6.86 -10.77
CA ASN A 106 -0.65 8.09 -10.04
C ASN A 106 -1.41 8.16 -8.71
N ALA A 107 -2.71 7.83 -8.69
CA ALA A 107 -3.52 7.81 -7.48
C ALA A 107 -3.02 6.77 -6.46
N THR A 108 -2.62 5.59 -6.93
CA THR A 108 -2.00 4.56 -6.09
C THR A 108 -0.70 5.06 -5.47
N SER A 109 0.19 5.67 -6.26
CA SER A 109 1.44 6.22 -5.75
C SER A 109 1.23 7.33 -4.72
N GLN A 110 0.23 8.19 -4.92
CA GLN A 110 -0.17 9.21 -3.95
C GLN A 110 -0.68 8.59 -2.65
N THR A 111 -1.43 7.50 -2.74
CA THR A 111 -1.88 6.76 -1.56
C THR A 111 -0.70 6.19 -0.78
N PHE A 112 0.25 5.55 -1.46
CA PHE A 112 1.46 5.03 -0.82
C PHE A 112 2.26 6.15 -0.17
N ASN A 113 2.40 7.30 -0.82
CA ASN A 113 3.06 8.47 -0.22
C ASN A 113 2.37 8.97 1.06
N SER A 114 1.03 8.96 1.10
CA SER A 114 0.29 9.30 2.32
C SER A 114 0.55 8.28 3.43
N MET A 115 0.55 6.98 3.10
CA MET A 115 0.83 5.89 4.05
C MET A 115 2.26 5.93 4.61
N ILE A 116 3.24 6.24 3.76
CA ILE A 116 4.65 6.39 4.17
C ILE A 116 4.83 7.60 5.09
N LYS A 117 4.14 8.72 4.80
CA LYS A 117 4.22 9.95 5.62
C LYS A 117 3.54 9.82 6.96
N ASP A 118 2.47 9.04 7.03
CA ASP A 118 1.74 8.73 8.26
C ASP A 118 1.69 7.22 8.48
N PRO A 119 2.75 6.62 9.08
CA PRO A 119 2.80 5.18 9.34
C PRO A 119 1.62 4.64 10.15
N SER A 120 0.95 5.48 10.95
CA SER A 120 -0.21 5.05 11.72
C SER A 120 -1.40 4.65 10.83
N SER A 121 -1.48 5.22 9.64
CA SER A 121 -2.49 4.87 8.63
C SER A 121 -2.27 3.50 7.98
N ALA A 122 -1.11 2.90 8.19
CA ALA A 122 -0.78 1.55 7.71
C ALA A 122 -1.19 0.45 8.70
N HIS A 123 -1.68 0.81 9.89
CA HIS A 123 -2.00 -0.18 10.91
C HIS A 123 -3.12 -1.11 10.46
N GLY A 124 -2.90 -2.43 10.56
CA GLY A 124 -3.84 -3.45 10.11
C GLY A 124 -3.95 -3.60 8.59
N VAL A 125 -3.14 -2.86 7.82
CA VAL A 125 -3.02 -3.03 6.38
C VAL A 125 -2.11 -4.21 6.08
N ASP A 126 -2.48 -5.03 5.09
CA ASP A 126 -1.62 -6.09 4.58
C ASP A 126 -0.48 -5.48 3.73
N LEU A 127 0.58 -5.06 4.42
CA LEU A 127 1.76 -4.46 3.78
C LEU A 127 2.49 -5.44 2.87
N ASP A 128 2.41 -6.75 3.09
CA ASP A 128 3.02 -7.73 2.18
C ASP A 128 2.27 -7.78 0.86
N ALA A 129 0.93 -7.78 0.90
CA ALA A 129 0.11 -7.69 -0.30
C ALA A 129 0.34 -6.37 -1.05
N ILE A 130 0.51 -5.24 -0.34
CA ILE A 130 0.84 -3.95 -0.98
C ILE A 130 2.20 -3.99 -1.66
N LEU A 131 3.22 -4.52 -0.98
CA LEU A 131 4.57 -4.63 -1.53
C LEU A 131 4.58 -5.47 -2.80
N SER A 132 3.93 -6.64 -2.79
CA SER A 132 3.76 -7.51 -3.96
C SER A 132 3.02 -6.79 -5.08
N ALA A 133 1.89 -6.15 -4.77
CA ALA A 133 1.08 -5.47 -5.77
C ALA A 133 1.78 -4.22 -6.35
N THR A 134 2.71 -3.61 -5.62
CA THR A 134 3.54 -2.51 -6.14
C THR A 134 4.56 -3.03 -7.17
N ASP A 135 5.15 -4.20 -6.94
CA ASP A 135 6.03 -4.85 -7.93
C ASP A 135 5.25 -5.25 -9.19
N ASP A 136 4.05 -5.81 -9.02
CA ASP A 136 3.17 -6.16 -10.14
C ASP A 136 2.77 -4.92 -10.93
N LEU A 137 2.41 -3.83 -10.25
CA LEU A 137 2.05 -2.56 -10.89
C LEU A 137 3.24 -1.94 -11.64
N ALA A 138 4.45 -1.97 -11.06
CA ALA A 138 5.64 -1.48 -11.73
C ALA A 138 5.97 -2.31 -12.98
N THR A 139 5.86 -3.64 -12.88
CA THR A 139 6.05 -4.55 -14.01
C THR A 139 5.02 -4.29 -15.10
N GLU A 140 3.75 -4.12 -14.74
CA GLU A 140 2.66 -3.85 -15.67
C GLU A 140 2.87 -2.52 -16.41
N LEU A 141 3.25 -1.48 -15.68
CA LEU A 141 3.54 -0.17 -16.24
C LEU A 141 4.72 -0.24 -17.22
N ASP A 142 5.77 -0.99 -16.89
CA ASP A 142 6.99 -1.11 -17.70
C ASP A 142 6.83 -2.04 -18.92
N THR A 143 6.08 -3.13 -18.79
CA THR A 143 5.99 -4.17 -19.83
C THR A 143 4.83 -3.97 -20.79
N ASN A 144 3.69 -3.47 -20.31
CA ASN A 144 2.49 -3.32 -21.13
C ASN A 144 2.26 -1.87 -21.53
N ILE A 145 2.12 -0.99 -20.53
CA ILE A 145 1.74 0.40 -20.80
C ILE A 145 2.88 1.10 -21.54
N ARG A 146 4.13 1.01 -21.05
CA ARG A 146 5.31 1.58 -21.72
C ARG A 146 5.43 1.10 -23.16
N GLN A 147 5.34 -0.21 -23.40
CA GLN A 147 5.48 -0.78 -24.75
C GLN A 147 4.39 -0.28 -25.69
N ARG A 148 3.13 -0.24 -25.21
CA ARG A 148 2.00 0.30 -25.96
C ARG A 148 2.20 1.77 -26.33
N VAL A 149 2.61 2.60 -25.37
CA VAL A 149 2.79 4.04 -25.60
C VAL A 149 4.12 4.41 -26.25
N SER A 150 5.03 3.45 -26.48
CA SER A 150 6.34 3.68 -27.11
C SER A 150 6.26 3.90 -28.62
N VAL A 151 5.14 3.54 -29.26
CA VAL A 151 4.88 3.77 -30.68
C VAL A 151 3.87 4.90 -30.88
N PRO A 152 3.84 5.59 -32.04
CA PRO A 152 2.82 6.61 -32.32
C PRO A 152 1.39 6.07 -32.20
N PHE A 153 0.49 6.87 -31.64
CA PHE A 153 -0.93 6.54 -31.55
C PHE A 153 -1.54 6.45 -32.96
N ALA A 154 -2.06 5.26 -33.30
CA ALA A 154 -2.83 5.05 -34.53
C ALA A 154 -4.29 5.45 -34.27
N LYS A 155 -4.75 6.47 -35.00
CA LYS A 155 -6.13 6.97 -34.95
C LYS A 155 -7.11 6.03 -35.63
#